data_AF-A0A321LR84-F1
#
_entry.id   AF-A0A321LR84-F1
#
_cell.length_a   1.000
_cell.length_b   1.000
_cell.length_c   1.000
_cell.angle_alpha   90.00
_cell.angle_beta   90.00
_cell.angle_gamma   90.00
#
_symmetry.space_group_name_H-M   'P 1'
#
loop_
_entity.id
_entity.type
_entity.pdbx_description
1 polymer ?
#
loop_
_entity_poly.entity_id
_entity_poly.type
_entity_poly.pdbx_seq_one_letter_code
_entity_poly.pdbx_strand_id
1 'polypeptide(L)'
;MHDDIRGVERCPSTIEDYLLSIGGQTPFGGPMWRLVLARNVIWKVAGGKVWDERLSLAERGGFDFSKGIPHENRPLRDESDRLVEQRRYPHIEGWILQRWFPASAYSKAQWFAPENCLPDGTPKLGPFPECGDYETAGGPVERVPGKQELYEFISRYYQQLESRKGSVEARIREAVNAAEYERQRQEKRMRVFADEYVQDKCSYLQSSSLEAGRIREQVARRCGIREHVGN
;
A
#
# COMPACT_ATOMS: atom_id res chain seq x y z
N MET A 1 19.25 9.23 -15.17
CA MET A 1 18.77 10.15 -14.12
C MET A 1 17.42 9.62 -13.65
N HIS A 2 17.27 9.25 -12.38
CA HIS A 2 15.96 8.83 -11.86
C HIS A 2 15.05 10.07 -11.82
N ASP A 3 13.98 10.05 -12.60
CA ASP A 3 13.05 11.17 -12.77
C ASP A 3 11.88 11.12 -11.76
N ASP A 4 12.16 10.52 -10.59
CA ASP A 4 11.17 10.18 -9.57
C ASP A 4 10.97 11.31 -8.55
N ILE A 5 11.75 12.39 -8.63
CA ILE A 5 11.63 13.55 -7.74
C ILE A 5 11.06 14.75 -8.52
N ARG A 6 9.81 15.11 -8.25
CA ARG A 6 9.13 16.27 -8.84
C ARG A 6 9.05 17.41 -7.84
N GLY A 7 9.57 18.59 -8.18
CA GLY A 7 9.48 19.78 -7.33
C GLY A 7 10.61 20.76 -7.55
N VAL A 8 10.45 21.99 -7.07
CA VAL A 8 11.48 23.05 -7.18
C VAL A 8 12.45 22.99 -5.99
N GLU A 9 11.95 22.60 -4.82
CA GLU A 9 12.77 22.45 -3.63
C GLU A 9 13.62 21.18 -3.72
N ARG A 10 14.94 21.37 -3.60
CA ARG A 10 15.97 20.35 -3.80
C ARG A 10 16.93 20.34 -2.63
N CYS A 11 17.60 19.21 -2.46
CA CYS A 11 18.66 19.09 -1.47
C CYS A 11 19.73 20.15 -1.74
N PRO A 12 20.21 20.89 -0.73
CA PRO A 12 21.33 21.79 -0.91
C PRO A 12 22.57 21.03 -1.39
N SER A 13 23.31 21.57 -2.37
CA SER A 13 24.50 20.93 -2.95
C SER A 13 25.54 20.53 -1.91
N THR A 14 25.72 21.35 -0.87
CA THR A 14 26.63 21.07 0.25
C THR A 14 26.29 19.80 1.04
N ILE A 15 25.02 19.42 1.06
CA ILE A 15 24.54 18.17 1.66
C ILE A 15 24.64 17.02 0.66
N GLU A 16 24.34 17.25 -0.62
CA GLU A 16 24.54 16.25 -1.67
C GLU A 16 26.01 15.80 -1.76
N ASP A 17 26.95 16.75 -1.78
CA ASP A 17 28.40 16.50 -1.78
C ASP A 17 28.82 15.71 -0.54
N TYR A 18 28.25 16.05 0.62
CA TYR A 18 28.52 15.33 1.86
C TYR A 18 28.04 13.87 1.79
N LEU A 19 26.81 13.64 1.35
CA LEU A 19 26.26 12.29 1.18
C LEU A 19 27.03 11.47 0.14
N LEU A 20 27.46 12.11 -0.95
CA LEU A 20 28.36 11.52 -1.94
C LEU A 20 29.72 11.14 -1.33
N SER A 21 30.30 11.99 -0.48
CA SER A 21 31.58 11.70 0.17
C SER A 21 31.53 10.50 1.13
N ILE A 22 30.36 10.23 1.73
CA ILE A 22 30.16 9.11 2.65
C ILE A 22 29.78 7.83 1.90
N GLY A 23 28.81 7.95 0.98
CA GLY A 23 28.19 6.81 0.32
C GLY A 23 28.84 6.38 -0.97
N GLY A 24 29.54 7.30 -1.64
CA GLY A 24 29.93 7.14 -3.03
C GLY A 24 28.73 7.15 -3.98
N GLN A 25 28.95 6.56 -5.15
CA GLN A 25 27.99 6.49 -6.25
C GLN A 25 27.46 5.07 -6.44
N THR A 26 26.26 4.97 -6.98
CA THR A 26 25.67 3.74 -7.49
C THR A 26 26.37 3.33 -8.80
N PRO A 27 26.22 2.08 -9.25
CA PRO A 27 26.70 1.65 -10.58
C PRO A 27 26.15 2.47 -11.75
N PHE A 28 25.08 3.25 -11.52
CA PHE A 28 24.40 4.07 -12.52
C PHE A 28 24.71 5.57 -12.39
N GLY A 29 25.74 5.93 -11.60
CA GLY A 29 26.22 7.31 -11.44
C GLY A 29 25.37 8.20 -10.52
N GLY A 30 24.33 7.64 -9.87
CA GLY A 30 23.57 8.35 -8.84
C GLY A 30 24.25 8.28 -7.48
N PRO A 31 23.87 9.09 -6.49
CA PRO A 31 24.44 8.99 -5.14
C PRO A 31 23.89 7.77 -4.39
N MET A 32 24.71 7.07 -3.60
CA MET A 32 24.22 5.94 -2.78
C MET A 32 23.21 6.37 -1.70
N TRP A 33 23.35 7.60 -1.22
CA TRP A 33 22.44 8.24 -0.28
C TRP A 33 21.93 9.55 -0.86
N ARG A 34 20.63 9.81 -0.74
CA ARG A 34 20.06 11.09 -1.14
C ARG A 34 19.08 11.59 -0.11
N LEU A 35 19.08 12.90 0.10
CA LEU A 35 18.11 13.58 0.94
C LEU A 35 17.05 14.18 0.03
N VAL A 36 15.79 13.84 0.26
CA VAL A 36 14.68 14.29 -0.59
C VAL A 36 13.50 14.74 0.25
N LEU A 37 12.70 15.63 -0.29
CA LEU A 37 11.45 16.01 0.34
C LEU A 37 10.38 14.97 -0.01
N ALA A 38 9.74 14.37 0.99
CA ALA A 38 8.84 13.23 0.80
C ALA A 38 7.70 13.53 -0.19
N ARG A 39 7.12 14.73 -0.12
CA ARG A 39 6.05 15.20 -1.04
C ARG A 39 6.47 15.26 -2.51
N ASN A 40 7.77 15.34 -2.78
CA ASN A 40 8.33 15.44 -4.12
C ASN A 40 8.62 14.07 -4.73
N VAL A 41 8.60 12.98 -3.95
CA VAL A 41 8.90 11.64 -4.45
C VAL A 41 7.65 11.01 -5.06
N ILE A 42 7.69 10.75 -6.36
CA ILE A 42 6.62 10.16 -7.15
C ILE A 42 7.01 8.75 -7.56
N TRP A 43 6.03 7.86 -7.61
CA TRP A 43 6.17 6.48 -8.03
C TRP A 43 5.00 6.08 -8.93
N LYS A 44 5.26 5.18 -9.89
CA LYS A 44 4.22 4.60 -10.75
C LYS A 44 3.68 3.33 -10.13
N VAL A 45 2.45 3.33 -9.63
CA VAL A 45 1.78 2.14 -9.06
C VAL A 45 0.50 1.84 -9.84
N ALA A 46 -0.07 0.65 -9.67
CA ALA A 46 -1.43 0.41 -10.14
C ALA A 46 -2.36 1.49 -9.59
N GLY A 47 -3.18 2.03 -10.49
CA GLY A 47 -4.22 2.95 -10.11
C GLY A 47 -5.28 2.28 -9.25
N GLY A 48 -6.27 3.07 -8.91
CA GLY A 48 -7.41 2.60 -8.15
C GLY A 48 -8.56 3.55 -8.33
N LYS A 49 -9.43 3.58 -7.32
CA LYS A 49 -10.55 4.50 -7.29
C LYS A 49 -10.04 5.91 -7.03
N VAL A 50 -10.27 6.81 -7.98
CA VAL A 50 -9.98 8.25 -7.84
C VAL A 50 -11.18 8.91 -7.19
N TRP A 51 -10.95 9.63 -6.10
CA TRP A 51 -12.00 10.30 -5.32
C TRP A 51 -11.83 11.81 -5.39
N ASP A 52 -12.91 12.55 -5.12
CA ASP A 52 -12.83 14.00 -4.97
C ASP A 52 -11.84 14.36 -3.84
N GLU A 53 -10.93 15.31 -4.13
CA GLU A 53 -9.87 15.74 -3.21
C GLU A 53 -10.43 16.42 -1.95
N ARG A 54 -11.64 16.99 -2.03
CA ARG A 54 -12.32 17.61 -0.89
C ARG A 54 -12.83 16.59 0.10
N LEU A 55 -12.97 15.33 -0.31
CA LEU A 55 -13.40 14.25 0.58
C LEU A 55 -12.24 13.75 1.42
N SER A 56 -12.45 13.72 2.72
CA SER A 56 -11.54 13.05 3.65
C SER A 56 -11.47 11.55 3.37
N LEU A 57 -10.39 10.89 3.80
CA LEU A 57 -10.22 9.44 3.64
C LEU A 57 -11.39 8.63 4.25
N ALA A 58 -11.98 9.11 5.35
CA ALA A 58 -13.11 8.46 6.01
C ALA A 58 -14.41 8.51 5.18
N GLU A 59 -14.56 9.52 4.33
CA GLU A 59 -15.77 9.73 3.51
C GLU A 59 -15.71 8.99 2.16
N ARG A 60 -14.54 8.49 1.77
CA ARG A 60 -14.29 7.80 0.49
C ARG A 60 -14.78 6.35 0.54
N GLY A 61 -16.07 6.15 0.27
CA GLY A 61 -16.70 4.83 0.34
C GLY A 61 -16.88 4.31 1.76
N GLY A 62 -16.76 5.20 2.75
CA GLY A 62 -16.97 4.91 4.16
C GLY A 62 -18.43 5.02 4.59
N PHE A 63 -18.64 4.75 5.88
CA PHE A 63 -19.96 4.70 6.50
C PHE A 63 -20.07 5.80 7.55
N ASP A 64 -21.12 6.62 7.49
CA ASP A 64 -21.39 7.64 8.50
C ASP A 64 -22.02 6.97 9.72
N PHE A 65 -21.20 6.69 10.74
CA PHE A 65 -21.65 6.06 11.98
C PHE A 65 -22.63 6.94 12.78
N SER A 66 -22.63 8.26 12.58
CA SER A 66 -23.56 9.15 13.28
C SER A 66 -24.98 9.08 12.70
N LYS A 67 -25.09 8.81 11.41
CA LYS A 67 -26.37 8.70 10.68
C LYS A 67 -26.76 7.26 10.34
N GLY A 68 -25.87 6.30 10.54
CA GLY A 68 -26.11 4.90 10.23
C GLY A 68 -26.27 4.61 8.73
N ILE A 69 -25.70 5.46 7.86
CA ILE A 69 -25.83 5.33 6.40
C ILE A 69 -24.47 5.39 5.71
N PRO A 70 -24.27 4.68 4.58
CA PRO A 70 -23.08 4.84 3.77
C PRO A 70 -23.02 6.26 3.18
N HIS A 71 -21.83 6.84 3.08
CA HIS A 71 -21.67 8.09 2.34
C HIS A 71 -22.02 7.85 0.86
N GLU A 72 -22.85 8.72 0.28
CA GLU A 72 -23.26 8.61 -1.15
C GLU A 72 -22.13 8.95 -2.13
N ASN A 73 -20.96 9.30 -1.62
CA ASN A 73 -19.79 9.65 -2.43
C ASN A 73 -19.36 8.47 -3.29
N ARG A 74 -19.18 8.72 -4.59
CA ARG A 74 -18.65 7.74 -5.55
C ARG A 74 -17.28 8.17 -6.03
N PRO A 75 -16.41 7.22 -6.38
CA PRO A 75 -15.17 7.57 -7.05
C PRO A 75 -15.51 8.26 -8.38
N LEU A 76 -14.75 9.31 -8.70
CA LEU A 76 -14.86 10.06 -9.95
C LEU A 76 -14.53 9.18 -11.16
N ARG A 77 -13.57 8.26 -11.00
CA ARG A 77 -13.18 7.27 -12.00
C ARG A 77 -12.46 6.08 -11.36
N ASP A 78 -12.42 4.96 -12.08
CA ASP A 78 -11.62 3.78 -11.74
C ASP A 78 -10.41 3.70 -12.68
N GLU A 79 -9.21 3.56 -12.12
CA GLU A 79 -7.95 3.43 -12.84
C GLU A 79 -7.23 2.12 -12.49
N SER A 80 -7.98 1.12 -12.01
CA SER A 80 -7.45 -0.18 -11.56
C SER A 80 -6.77 -1.03 -12.63
N ASP A 81 -6.95 -0.70 -13.91
CA ASP A 81 -6.41 -1.41 -15.08
C ASP A 81 -5.12 -0.79 -15.64
N ARG A 82 -4.60 0.28 -15.03
CA ARG A 82 -3.41 0.99 -15.53
C ARG A 82 -2.47 1.44 -14.42
N LEU A 83 -1.23 1.75 -14.79
CA LEU A 83 -0.29 2.44 -13.91
C LEU A 83 -0.58 3.94 -13.88
N VAL A 84 -0.50 4.53 -12.70
CA VAL A 84 -0.65 5.95 -12.47
C VAL A 84 0.47 6.46 -11.57
N GLU A 85 0.78 7.74 -11.70
CA GLU A 85 1.79 8.39 -10.88
C GLU A 85 1.17 8.90 -9.58
N GLN A 86 1.75 8.50 -8.45
CA GLN A 86 1.30 8.90 -7.12
C GLN A 86 2.49 9.27 -6.26
N ARG A 87 2.24 10.00 -5.16
CA ARG A 87 3.28 10.20 -4.13
C ARG A 87 3.67 8.85 -3.55
N ARG A 88 4.98 8.55 -3.52
CA ARG A 88 5.49 7.32 -2.91
C ARG A 88 5.22 7.28 -1.40
N TYR A 89 5.26 8.44 -0.75
CA TYR A 89 5.06 8.59 0.69
C TYR A 89 3.88 9.53 0.97
N PRO A 90 2.63 9.09 0.74
CA PRO A 90 1.46 9.97 0.84
C PRO A 90 1.18 10.47 2.26
N HIS A 91 1.71 9.79 3.28
CA HIS A 91 1.51 10.12 4.70
C HIS A 91 2.73 10.75 5.37
N ILE A 92 3.82 10.94 4.63
CA ILE A 92 5.07 11.47 5.17
C ILE A 92 5.27 12.87 4.63
N GLU A 93 5.41 13.83 5.54
CA GLU A 93 5.77 15.21 5.22
C GLU A 93 7.17 15.53 5.76
N GLY A 94 7.87 16.42 5.06
CA GLY A 94 9.24 16.81 5.41
C GLY A 94 10.34 16.06 4.65
N TRP A 95 11.57 16.24 5.09
CA TRP A 95 12.77 15.69 4.48
C TRP A 95 13.03 14.27 4.98
N ILE A 96 13.34 13.38 4.05
CA ILE A 96 13.66 11.98 4.30
C ILE A 96 15.01 11.63 3.69
N LEU A 97 15.77 10.82 4.42
CA LEU A 97 16.99 10.23 3.91
C LEU A 97 16.63 8.91 3.21
N GLN A 98 17.04 8.79 1.96
CA GLN A 98 16.90 7.55 1.19
C GLN A 98 18.26 6.93 0.89
N ARG A 99 18.28 5.60 0.83
CA ARG A 99 19.44 4.79 0.44
C ARG A 99 19.10 4.00 -0.81
N TRP A 100 20.03 3.93 -1.75
CA TRP A 100 19.90 3.07 -2.93
C TRP A 100 20.09 1.59 -2.57
N PHE A 101 19.26 0.74 -3.16
CA PHE A 101 19.30 -0.70 -3.08
C PHE A 101 19.38 -1.28 -4.49
N PRO A 102 20.23 -2.31 -4.70
CA PRO A 102 20.33 -2.97 -6.00
C PRO A 102 19.06 -3.74 -6.33
N ALA A 103 18.84 -4.04 -7.62
CA ALA A 103 17.75 -4.88 -8.09
C ALA A 103 17.68 -6.24 -7.38
N SER A 104 18.83 -6.79 -6.95
CA SER A 104 18.92 -8.04 -6.20
C SER A 104 18.32 -7.99 -4.79
N ALA A 105 18.05 -6.80 -4.26
CA ALA A 105 17.32 -6.64 -3.00
C ALA A 105 15.81 -6.92 -3.16
N TYR A 106 15.31 -6.99 -4.39
CA TYR A 106 13.90 -7.16 -4.71
C TYR A 106 13.64 -8.55 -5.30
N SER A 107 12.56 -9.20 -4.83
CA SER A 107 12.15 -10.49 -5.35
C SER A 107 11.37 -10.33 -6.66
N LYS A 108 11.96 -10.72 -7.79
CA LYS A 108 11.25 -10.80 -9.07
C LYS A 108 10.00 -11.66 -8.98
N ALA A 109 10.07 -12.79 -8.27
CA ALA A 109 8.93 -13.70 -8.12
C ALA A 109 7.74 -13.03 -7.42
N GLN A 110 8.00 -12.22 -6.40
CA GLN A 110 6.97 -11.43 -5.74
C GLN A 110 6.43 -10.33 -6.67
N TRP A 111 7.31 -9.66 -7.40
CA TRP A 111 6.95 -8.52 -8.24
C TRP A 111 6.04 -8.91 -9.41
N PHE A 112 6.29 -10.07 -10.02
CA PHE A 112 5.56 -10.60 -11.17
C PHE A 112 4.59 -11.73 -10.80
N ALA A 113 4.24 -11.87 -9.52
CA ALA A 113 3.20 -12.81 -9.10
C ALA A 113 1.84 -12.39 -9.72
N PRO A 114 0.99 -13.33 -10.17
CA PRO A 114 -0.28 -12.99 -10.83
C PRO A 114 -1.17 -12.02 -10.04
N GLU A 115 -1.20 -12.15 -8.71
CA GLU A 115 -1.92 -11.21 -7.83
C GLU A 115 -1.39 -9.77 -7.89
N ASN A 116 -0.10 -9.61 -8.16
CA ASN A 116 0.63 -8.35 -8.21
C ASN A 116 0.79 -7.82 -9.64
N CYS A 117 0.14 -8.43 -10.64
CA CYS A 117 0.13 -7.96 -12.01
C CYS A 117 -1.27 -7.45 -12.41
N LEU A 118 -1.29 -6.44 -13.27
CA LEU A 118 -2.44 -6.01 -14.05
C LEU A 118 -2.77 -7.09 -15.12
N PRO A 119 -3.95 -7.04 -15.75
CA PRO A 119 -4.37 -8.06 -16.73
C PRO A 119 -3.40 -8.22 -17.93
N ASP A 120 -2.66 -7.18 -18.27
CA ASP A 120 -1.64 -7.17 -19.32
C ASP A 120 -0.27 -7.72 -18.87
N GLY A 121 -0.14 -8.14 -17.62
CA GLY A 121 1.11 -8.63 -17.02
C GLY A 121 1.97 -7.53 -16.39
N THR A 122 1.57 -6.26 -16.50
CA THR A 122 2.32 -5.13 -15.91
C THR A 122 2.27 -5.19 -14.39
N PRO A 123 3.40 -5.09 -13.64
CA PRO A 123 3.37 -5.18 -12.19
C PRO A 123 2.66 -3.98 -11.53
N LYS A 124 1.71 -4.28 -10.64
CA LYS A 124 0.95 -3.31 -9.82
C LYS A 124 1.81 -2.54 -8.83
N LEU A 125 2.93 -3.13 -8.42
CA LEU A 125 3.91 -2.48 -7.55
C LEU A 125 4.72 -1.39 -8.30
N GLY A 126 4.50 -1.24 -9.61
CA GLY A 126 5.26 -0.37 -10.48
C GLY A 126 6.29 -1.11 -11.30
N PRO A 127 7.06 -0.40 -12.15
CA PRO A 127 8.14 -1.01 -12.90
C PRO A 127 9.11 -1.73 -11.98
N PHE A 128 9.53 -2.94 -12.35
CA PHE A 128 10.56 -3.64 -11.58
C PHE A 128 11.84 -2.79 -11.59
N PRO A 129 12.50 -2.57 -10.44
CA PRO A 129 13.67 -1.71 -10.35
C PRO A 129 14.92 -2.39 -10.92
N GLU A 130 15.02 -2.51 -12.24
CA GLU A 130 16.15 -3.14 -12.94
C GLU A 130 17.50 -2.47 -12.59
N CYS A 131 17.47 -1.16 -12.35
CA CYS A 131 18.62 -0.36 -11.93
C CYS A 131 18.69 -0.13 -10.40
N GLY A 132 17.93 -0.91 -9.63
CA GLY A 132 17.73 -0.67 -8.21
C GLY A 132 16.78 0.50 -7.93
N ASP A 133 16.56 0.77 -6.64
CA ASP A 133 15.66 1.82 -6.17
C ASP A 133 16.11 2.41 -4.84
N TYR A 134 15.57 3.56 -4.47
CA TYR A 134 15.85 4.28 -3.24
C TYR A 134 14.78 4.01 -2.19
N GLU A 135 15.12 3.38 -1.07
CA GLU A 135 14.19 3.21 0.06
C GLU A 135 14.47 4.21 1.18
N THR A 136 13.43 4.54 1.95
CA THR A 136 13.57 5.39 3.14
C THR A 136 14.44 4.69 4.18
N ALA A 137 15.45 5.42 4.65
CA ALA A 137 16.41 4.96 5.65
C ALA A 137 16.45 5.86 6.90
N GLY A 138 15.90 7.07 6.83
CA GLY A 138 15.82 7.99 7.97
C GLY A 138 14.85 9.15 7.76
N GLY A 139 14.55 9.89 8.84
CA GLY A 139 13.52 10.92 8.89
C GLY A 139 12.13 10.37 9.25
N PRO A 140 11.04 11.13 9.00
CA PRO A 140 11.04 12.48 8.44
C PRO A 140 11.55 13.56 9.41
N VAL A 141 12.05 14.66 8.86
CA VAL A 141 12.37 15.89 9.61
C VAL A 141 11.82 17.12 8.92
N GLU A 142 11.37 18.11 9.68
CA GLU A 142 10.68 19.30 9.14
C GLU A 142 11.62 20.21 8.33
N ARG A 143 12.87 20.36 8.80
CA ARG A 143 13.90 21.19 8.18
C ARG A 143 15.00 20.33 7.56
N VAL A 144 15.77 20.91 6.65
CA VAL A 144 16.93 20.22 6.07
C VAL A 144 17.90 19.84 7.21
N PRO A 145 18.17 18.55 7.42
CA PRO A 145 19.06 18.11 8.49
C PRO A 145 20.50 18.53 8.21
N GLY A 146 21.23 18.83 9.29
CA GLY A 146 22.66 19.12 9.23
C GLY A 146 23.50 17.87 8.96
N LYS A 147 24.80 18.06 8.66
CA LYS A 147 25.73 16.95 8.41
C LYS A 147 25.81 15.96 9.58
N GLN A 148 25.80 16.46 10.82
CA GLN A 148 25.83 15.62 12.02
C GLN A 148 24.59 14.75 12.17
N GLU A 149 23.39 15.31 11.97
CA GLU A 149 22.13 14.55 12.02
C GLU A 149 22.07 13.48 10.93
N LEU A 150 22.54 13.80 9.72
CA LEU A 150 22.65 12.83 8.63
C LEU A 150 23.61 11.68 8.97
N TYR A 151 24.76 11.99 9.59
CA TYR A 151 25.69 10.98 10.06
C TYR A 151 25.03 10.04 11.08
N GLU A 152 24.25 10.60 12.01
CA GLU A 152 23.50 9.81 12.99
C GLU A 152 22.44 8.91 12.34
N PHE A 153 21.70 9.41 11.34
CA PHE A 153 20.75 8.59 10.58
C PHE A 153 21.43 7.42 9.88
N ILE A 154 22.54 7.68 9.17
CA ILE A 154 23.31 6.64 8.48
C ILE A 154 23.88 5.62 9.48
N SER A 155 24.42 6.10 10.60
CA SER A 155 24.97 5.23 11.65
C SER A 155 23.89 4.34 12.27
N ARG A 156 22.72 4.90 12.60
CA ARG A 156 21.58 4.12 13.12
C ARG A 156 21.10 3.09 12.10
N TYR A 157 21.07 3.44 10.82
CA TYR A 157 20.71 2.50 9.76
C TYR A 157 21.64 1.27 9.74
N TYR A 158 22.96 1.49 9.80
CA TYR A 158 23.92 0.37 9.83
C TYR A 158 23.82 -0.46 11.12
N GLN A 159 23.66 0.18 12.28
CA GLN A 159 23.42 -0.53 13.55
C GLN A 159 22.16 -1.41 13.50
N GLN A 160 21.10 -0.95 12.84
CA GLN A 160 19.90 -1.75 12.63
C GLN A 160 20.13 -2.94 11.71
N LEU A 161 20.92 -2.77 10.64
CA LEU A 161 21.28 -3.89 9.76
C LEU A 161 22.10 -4.96 10.48
N GLU A 162 23.05 -4.54 11.31
CA GLU A 162 23.87 -5.45 12.11
C GLU A 162 23.03 -6.21 13.14
N SER A 163 22.12 -5.53 13.83
CA SER A 163 21.23 -6.18 14.81
C SER A 163 20.25 -7.17 14.17
N ARG A 164 19.81 -6.94 12.93
CA ARG A 164 18.98 -7.90 12.16
C ARG A 164 19.70 -9.21 11.86
N LYS A 165 21.02 -9.18 11.66
CA LYS A 165 21.79 -10.38 11.27
C LYS A 165 22.13 -11.33 12.43
N GLY A 166 21.83 -10.98 13.68
CA GLY A 166 22.29 -11.75 14.85
C GLY A 166 21.24 -12.30 15.81
N SER A 167 20.04 -11.71 15.90
CA SER A 167 19.10 -12.04 16.98
C SER A 167 18.10 -13.14 16.60
N VAL A 168 17.93 -14.13 17.50
CA VAL A 168 16.83 -15.11 17.44
C VAL A 168 15.47 -14.39 17.39
N GLU A 169 15.32 -13.25 18.05
CA GLU A 169 14.09 -12.46 18.02
C GLU A 169 13.79 -11.87 16.64
N ALA A 170 14.80 -11.51 15.85
CA ALA A 170 14.59 -10.99 14.50
C ALA A 170 14.03 -12.06 13.57
N ARG A 171 14.56 -13.29 13.67
CA ARG A 171 14.05 -14.46 12.94
C ARG A 171 12.65 -14.87 13.38
N ILE A 172 12.39 -14.83 14.69
CA ILE A 172 11.04 -15.10 15.23
C ILE A 172 10.06 -14.02 14.75
N ARG A 173 10.45 -12.74 14.75
CA ARG A 173 9.57 -11.64 14.31
C ARG A 173 9.26 -11.73 12.82
N GLU A 174 10.23 -12.07 11.98
CA GLU A 174 9.97 -12.34 10.56
C GLU A 174 9.03 -13.54 10.36
N ALA A 175 9.25 -14.64 11.09
CA ALA A 175 8.39 -15.82 11.01
C ALA A 175 6.97 -15.55 11.49
N VAL A 176 6.80 -14.81 12.58
CA VAL A 176 5.49 -14.40 13.12
C VAL A 176 4.77 -13.48 12.15
N ASN A 177 5.45 -12.46 11.60
CA ASN A 177 4.86 -11.55 10.63
C ASN A 177 4.42 -12.28 9.36
N ALA A 178 5.22 -13.24 8.88
CA ALA A 178 4.85 -14.07 7.72
C ALA A 178 3.61 -14.94 8.02
N ALA A 179 3.56 -15.58 9.18
CA ALA A 179 2.43 -16.40 9.61
C ALA A 179 1.13 -15.58 9.79
N GLU A 180 1.22 -14.38 10.36
CA GLU A 180 0.07 -13.47 10.47
C GLU A 180 -0.44 -13.04 9.10
N TYR A 181 0.46 -12.74 8.16
CA TYR A 181 0.09 -12.36 6.80
C TYR A 181 -0.63 -13.49 6.06
N GLU A 182 -0.13 -14.72 6.19
CA GLU A 182 -0.78 -15.92 5.63
C GLU A 182 -2.16 -16.14 6.24
N ARG A 183 -2.29 -15.99 7.56
CA ARG A 183 -3.56 -16.15 8.26
C ARG A 183 -4.58 -15.10 7.81
N GLN A 184 -4.19 -13.84 7.70
CA GLN A 184 -5.07 -12.79 7.17
C GLN A 184 -5.48 -13.06 5.72
N ARG A 185 -4.57 -13.62 4.90
CA ARG A 185 -4.87 -14.00 3.52
C ARG A 185 -5.87 -15.16 3.46
N GLN A 186 -5.75 -16.15 4.35
CA GLN A 186 -6.71 -17.25 4.48
C GLN A 186 -8.08 -16.76 4.98
N GLU A 187 -8.11 -15.91 6.01
CA GLU A 187 -9.35 -15.32 6.53
C GLU A 187 -10.08 -14.51 5.45
N LYS A 188 -9.36 -13.69 4.67
CA LYS A 188 -9.94 -12.98 3.52
C LYS A 188 -10.50 -13.94 2.46
N ARG A 189 -9.76 -15.01 2.12
CA ARG A 189 -10.24 -16.03 1.16
C ARG A 189 -11.49 -16.74 1.66
N MET A 190 -11.52 -17.14 2.93
CA MET A 190 -12.69 -17.78 3.52
C MET A 190 -13.89 -16.85 3.56
N ARG A 191 -13.68 -15.55 3.84
CA ARG A 191 -14.75 -14.56 3.84
C ARG A 191 -15.36 -14.38 2.45
N VAL A 192 -14.52 -14.25 1.41
CA VAL A 192 -14.98 -14.18 0.02
C VAL A 192 -15.75 -15.44 -0.37
N PHE A 193 -15.23 -16.63 -0.02
CA PHE A 193 -15.92 -17.89 -0.29
C PHE A 193 -17.26 -18.00 0.43
N ALA A 194 -17.34 -17.57 1.70
CA ALA A 194 -18.58 -17.56 2.46
C ALA A 194 -19.60 -16.58 1.85
N ASP A 195 -19.16 -15.40 1.44
CA ASP A 195 -20.02 -14.39 0.80
C ASP A 195 -20.56 -14.92 -0.55
N GLU A 196 -19.72 -15.54 -1.38
CA GLU A 196 -20.12 -16.19 -2.63
C GLU A 196 -21.09 -17.36 -2.40
N TYR A 197 -20.81 -18.22 -1.41
CA TYR A 197 -21.66 -19.35 -1.06
C TYR A 197 -23.03 -18.90 -0.56
N VAL A 198 -23.09 -17.88 0.29
CA VAL A 198 -24.35 -17.28 0.77
C VAL A 198 -25.09 -16.64 -0.39
N GLN A 199 -24.41 -15.95 -1.31
CA GLN A 199 -25.06 -15.34 -2.47
C GLN A 199 -25.65 -16.38 -3.44
N ASP A 200 -24.95 -17.51 -3.67
CA ASP A 200 -25.40 -18.60 -4.54
C ASP A 200 -26.49 -19.46 -3.91
N LYS A 201 -26.35 -19.84 -2.62
CA LYS A 201 -27.28 -20.77 -1.94
C LYS A 201 -28.42 -20.09 -1.20
N CYS A 202 -28.26 -18.83 -0.78
CA CYS A 202 -29.27 -18.07 -0.03
C CYS A 202 -29.82 -16.87 -0.81
N SER A 203 -29.73 -16.90 -2.16
CA SER A 203 -30.15 -15.78 -3.02
C SER A 203 -31.60 -15.31 -2.76
N TYR A 204 -32.50 -16.22 -2.42
CA TYR A 204 -33.91 -15.92 -2.12
C TYR A 204 -34.13 -15.40 -0.69
N LEU A 205 -33.19 -15.55 0.24
CA LEU A 205 -33.28 -14.99 1.59
C LEU A 205 -32.87 -13.52 1.62
N GLN A 206 -31.96 -13.11 0.73
CA GLN A 206 -31.38 -11.75 0.69
C GLN A 206 -31.90 -10.90 -0.47
N SER A 207 -32.59 -11.49 -1.46
CA SER A 207 -33.22 -10.75 -2.56
C SER A 207 -34.55 -10.12 -2.15
N SER A 208 -34.75 -8.84 -2.49
CA SER A 208 -36.00 -8.10 -2.30
C SER A 208 -37.02 -8.30 -3.44
N SER A 209 -36.78 -9.25 -4.34
CA SER A 209 -37.72 -9.56 -5.43
C SER A 209 -39.00 -10.24 -4.91
N LEU A 210 -40.12 -10.01 -5.60
CA LEU A 210 -41.41 -10.64 -5.28
C LEU A 210 -41.35 -12.18 -5.29
N GLU A 211 -40.53 -12.74 -6.17
CA GLU A 211 -40.34 -14.18 -6.30
C GLU A 211 -39.56 -14.77 -5.10
N ALA A 212 -38.53 -14.06 -4.64
CA ALA A 212 -37.80 -14.39 -3.41
C ALA A 212 -38.71 -14.30 -2.17
N GLY A 213 -39.55 -13.26 -2.06
CA GLY A 213 -40.54 -13.11 -1.00
C GLY A 213 -41.55 -14.29 -0.95
N ARG A 214 -42.02 -14.74 -2.11
CA ARG A 214 -42.90 -15.93 -2.21
C ARG A 214 -42.23 -17.21 -1.72
N ILE A 215 -40.95 -17.41 -2.06
CA ILE A 215 -40.19 -18.58 -1.62
C ILE A 215 -39.98 -18.54 -0.09
N ARG A 216 -39.66 -17.37 0.49
CA ARG A 216 -39.54 -17.20 1.94
C ARG A 216 -40.84 -17.52 2.67
N GLU A 217 -41.96 -17.03 2.17
CA GLU A 217 -43.27 -17.27 2.77
C GLU A 217 -43.68 -18.75 2.68
N GLN A 218 -43.38 -19.42 1.57
CA GLN A 218 -43.62 -20.86 1.42
C GLN A 218 -42.79 -21.70 2.41
N VAL A 219 -41.52 -21.35 2.62
CA VAL A 219 -40.66 -22.04 3.59
C VAL A 219 -41.14 -21.78 5.02
N ALA A 220 -41.49 -20.54 5.37
CA ALA A 220 -42.00 -20.18 6.69
C ALA A 220 -43.29 -20.93 7.05
N ARG A 221 -44.21 -21.06 6.09
CA ARG A 221 -45.43 -21.85 6.25
C ARG A 221 -45.13 -23.34 6.47
N ARG A 222 -44.15 -23.91 5.77
CA ARG A 222 -43.71 -25.30 5.99
C ARG A 222 -43.10 -25.52 7.38
N CYS A 223 -42.44 -24.50 7.92
CA CYS A 223 -41.87 -24.52 9.27
C CYS A 223 -42.87 -24.13 10.37
N GLY A 224 -44.15 -23.88 10.03
CA GLY A 224 -45.20 -23.56 11.00
C GLY A 224 -45.20 -22.13 11.53
N ILE A 225 -44.40 -21.23 10.95
CA ILE A 225 -44.38 -19.81 11.30
C ILE A 225 -45.55 -19.12 10.58
N ARG A 226 -46.47 -18.55 11.36
CA ARG A 226 -47.72 -17.94 10.86
C ARG A 226 -47.68 -16.42 10.73
N GLU A 227 -46.57 -15.82 11.14
CA GLU A 227 -46.35 -14.37 11.08
C GLU A 227 -45.81 -13.96 9.71
N HIS A 228 -46.05 -12.70 9.33
CA HIS A 228 -45.63 -12.19 8.03
C HIS A 228 -44.11 -12.08 7.99
N VAL A 229 -43.46 -12.88 7.14
CA VAL A 229 -42.02 -12.79 6.91
C VAL A 229 -41.78 -11.60 5.98
N GLY A 230 -41.26 -10.50 6.54
CA GLY A 230 -41.06 -9.23 5.83
C GLY A 230 -40.26 -9.36 4.53
N ASN A 231 -40.49 -8.40 3.63
CA ASN A 231 -39.73 -8.24 2.39
C ASN A 231 -38.34 -7.68 2.64
#